data_AF-A0A1I1R9G9-F1
#
_entry.id   AF-A0A1I1R9G9-F1
#
_cell.length_a   1.000
_cell.length_b   1.000
_cell.length_c   1.000
_cell.angle_alpha   90.00
_cell.angle_beta   90.00
_cell.angle_gamma   90.00
#
_symmetry.space_group_name_H-M   'P 1'
#
loop_
_entity.id
_entity.type
_entity.pdbx_description
1 polymer ?
#
loop_
_entity_poly.entity_id
_entity_poly.type
_entity_poly.pdbx_seq_one_letter_code
_entity_poly.pdbx_strand_id
1 'polypeptide(L)'
;MISNHISERKKDSRFAYMISGHNSAIVYTMFIVSSFSAFVKDDIHYIFGKEEAVCPVCGNHMRFNGRCRRFVFRENSRKREKYSMRVFYCSKCYHYHRELPDFVVPFKHLSAKIYAAICDAINEFVDDHSAARICRWVKGFLAFGAAIVRRLKLEHPTLVTNYDSNSTWDTLRYFVRVVVNIGEWK
;
A
#
# COMPACT_ATOMS: atom_id res chain seq x y z
N MET A 1 -27.32 -5.71 60.25
CA MET A 1 -26.26 -4.74 59.92
C MET A 1 -25.47 -5.28 58.74
N ILE A 2 -25.46 -4.52 57.63
CA ILE A 2 -24.44 -4.39 56.57
C ILE A 2 -23.85 -5.71 56.01
N SER A 3 -24.38 -6.21 54.88
CA SER A 3 -23.89 -6.02 53.49
C SER A 3 -22.48 -6.56 53.21
N ASN A 4 -22.40 -7.54 52.30
CA ASN A 4 -21.32 -7.59 51.31
C ASN A 4 -21.87 -8.13 49.98
N HIS A 5 -22.13 -7.19 49.08
CA HIS A 5 -22.22 -7.38 47.65
C HIS A 5 -20.87 -7.87 47.10
N ILE A 6 -20.84 -9.01 46.42
CA ILE A 6 -19.95 -9.18 45.26
C ILE A 6 -20.84 -9.55 44.08
N SER A 7 -20.94 -8.59 43.17
CA SER A 7 -21.72 -8.62 41.96
C SER A 7 -21.19 -9.65 40.97
N GLU A 8 -22.11 -10.46 40.47
CA GLU A 8 -21.95 -11.21 39.23
C GLU A 8 -21.61 -10.23 38.10
N ARG A 9 -20.38 -10.32 37.59
CA ARG A 9 -19.97 -9.59 36.39
C ARG A 9 -20.80 -10.09 35.21
N LYS A 10 -21.71 -9.23 34.76
CA LYS A 10 -22.43 -9.33 33.48
C LYS A 10 -21.46 -9.80 32.38
N LYS A 11 -21.79 -10.92 31.75
CA LYS A 11 -21.20 -11.38 30.48
C LYS A 11 -21.39 -10.26 29.45
N ASP A 12 -20.32 -9.52 29.18
CA ASP A 12 -20.26 -8.55 28.09
C ASP A 12 -20.30 -9.34 26.77
N SER A 13 -21.40 -9.22 26.04
CA SER A 13 -21.73 -9.96 24.82
C SER A 13 -20.86 -9.57 23.61
N ARG A 14 -19.76 -8.85 23.81
CA ARG A 14 -18.83 -8.41 22.76
C ARG A 14 -17.66 -9.37 22.53
N PHE A 15 -17.50 -10.41 23.34
CA PHE A 15 -16.42 -11.40 23.22
C PHE A 15 -16.81 -12.71 22.51
N ALA A 16 -18.07 -12.86 22.11
CA ALA A 16 -18.62 -14.10 21.53
C ALA A 16 -18.64 -14.13 19.99
N TYR A 17 -17.65 -13.50 19.35
CA TYR A 17 -17.41 -13.68 17.91
C TYR A 17 -15.94 -14.01 17.66
N MET A 18 -15.48 -15.08 18.31
CA MET A 18 -14.30 -15.80 17.85
C MET A 18 -14.64 -17.29 17.76
N ILE A 19 -14.30 -17.85 16.60
CA ILE A 19 -14.29 -19.26 16.23
C ILE A 19 -15.60 -19.78 15.59
N SER A 20 -15.81 -19.36 14.34
CA SER A 20 -16.29 -20.27 13.29
C SER A 20 -15.68 -19.86 11.94
N GLY A 21 -15.04 -20.80 11.25
CA GLY A 21 -14.61 -20.66 9.85
C GLY A 21 -13.18 -20.17 9.65
N HIS A 22 -12.31 -21.08 9.23
CA HIS A 22 -11.02 -20.78 8.60
C HIS A 22 -11.21 -19.88 7.37
N ASN A 23 -10.98 -18.56 7.50
CA ASN A 23 -10.59 -17.68 6.37
C ASN A 23 -10.03 -16.30 6.81
N SER A 24 -9.25 -16.24 7.89
CA SER A 24 -8.73 -14.99 8.47
C SER A 24 -7.53 -14.38 7.71
N ALA A 25 -7.58 -14.36 6.38
CA ALA A 25 -6.48 -13.88 5.55
C ALA A 25 -6.92 -13.17 4.26
N ILE A 26 -7.76 -12.13 4.36
CA ILE A 26 -7.97 -11.26 3.20
C ILE A 26 -7.68 -9.81 3.57
N VAL A 27 -6.49 -9.36 3.18
CA VAL A 27 -6.11 -7.95 3.17
C VAL A 27 -6.64 -7.38 1.87
N TYR A 28 -7.63 -6.48 1.94
CA TYR A 28 -8.31 -6.01 0.74
C TYR A 28 -7.72 -4.74 0.14
N THR A 29 -6.96 -3.92 0.88
CA THR A 29 -6.48 -2.64 0.34
C THR A 29 -5.11 -2.23 0.90
N MET A 30 -4.45 -1.35 0.16
CA MET A 30 -3.12 -0.81 0.46
C MET A 30 -3.21 0.72 0.44
N PHE A 31 -2.27 1.40 1.08
CA PHE A 31 -2.06 2.84 0.93
C PHE A 31 -0.57 3.12 0.79
N ILE A 32 -0.24 4.17 0.05
CA ILE A 32 1.12 4.56 -0.32
C ILE A 32 1.57 5.76 0.52
N VAL A 33 2.78 5.67 1.06
CA VAL A 33 3.50 6.78 1.68
C VAL A 33 4.76 7.12 0.90
N SER A 34 5.07 8.41 0.76
CA SER A 34 6.29 8.91 0.12
C SER A 34 7.33 9.41 1.10
N SER A 35 6.91 9.91 2.25
CA SER A 35 7.81 10.24 3.36
C SER A 35 7.87 9.04 4.30
N PHE A 36 9.04 8.41 4.36
CA PHE A 36 9.29 7.29 5.25
C PHE A 36 10.75 7.27 5.72
N SER A 37 11.00 6.59 6.83
CA SER A 37 12.35 6.19 7.25
C SER A 37 12.51 4.68 7.10
N ALA A 38 13.76 4.25 6.89
CA ALA A 38 14.10 2.84 6.77
C ALA A 38 15.35 2.51 7.59
N PHE A 39 15.37 1.31 8.18
CA PHE A 39 16.58 0.71 8.75
C PHE A 39 16.62 -0.78 8.43
N VAL A 40 17.80 -1.39 8.50
CA VAL A 40 18.00 -2.83 8.26
C VAL A 40 18.28 -3.54 9.58
N LYS A 41 17.58 -4.65 9.83
CA LYS A 41 17.84 -5.57 10.94
C LYS A 41 17.58 -7.00 10.47
N ASP A 42 18.49 -7.92 10.74
CA ASP A 42 18.40 -9.35 10.38
C ASP A 42 18.10 -9.58 8.89
N ASP A 43 18.77 -8.81 8.00
CA ASP A 43 18.53 -8.77 6.54
C ASP A 43 17.11 -8.35 6.12
N ILE A 44 16.44 -7.54 6.96
CA ILE A 44 15.11 -7.03 6.68
C ILE A 44 15.07 -5.51 6.76
N HIS A 45 14.59 -4.89 5.69
CA HIS A 45 14.35 -3.45 5.60
C HIS A 45 13.03 -3.10 6.30
N TYR A 46 13.11 -2.47 7.47
CA TYR A 46 11.95 -1.97 8.20
C TYR A 46 11.57 -0.58 7.71
N ILE A 47 10.36 -0.45 7.14
CA ILE A 47 9.82 0.83 6.67
C ILE A 47 8.87 1.43 7.70
N PHE A 48 8.94 2.75 7.88
CA PHE A 48 8.03 3.52 8.72
C PHE A 48 7.58 4.78 7.98
N GLY A 49 6.31 4.83 7.56
CA GLY A 49 5.73 6.05 7.03
C GLY A 49 5.70 7.17 8.06
N LYS A 50 5.97 8.40 7.59
CA LYS A 50 5.91 9.64 8.36
C LYS A 50 4.63 10.44 8.08
N GLU A 51 3.79 9.93 7.21
CA GLU A 51 2.50 10.50 6.84
C GLU A 51 1.39 9.94 7.72
N GLU A 52 0.26 10.65 7.79
CA GLU A 52 -0.92 10.16 8.50
C GLU A 52 -1.50 8.91 7.84
N ALA A 53 -1.82 7.90 8.65
CA ALA A 53 -2.42 6.66 8.18
C ALA A 53 -3.94 6.84 7.99
N VAL A 54 -4.34 7.40 6.85
CA VAL A 54 -5.75 7.62 6.48
C VAL A 54 -6.26 6.45 5.62
N CYS A 55 -7.45 5.95 5.92
CA CYS A 55 -8.06 4.84 5.19
C CYS A 55 -8.44 5.29 3.76
N PRO A 56 -7.91 4.64 2.70
CA PRO A 56 -8.20 5.00 1.32
C PRO A 56 -9.65 4.71 0.90
N VAL A 57 -10.40 3.95 1.72
CA VAL A 57 -11.80 3.57 1.43
C VAL A 57 -12.80 4.54 2.05
N CYS A 58 -12.50 5.10 3.24
CA CYS A 58 -13.50 5.83 4.01
C CYS A 58 -13.00 7.11 4.70
N GLY A 59 -11.72 7.46 4.53
CA GLY A 59 -11.10 8.66 5.06
C GLY A 59 -10.82 8.66 6.57
N ASN A 60 -11.11 7.57 7.29
CA ASN A 60 -10.89 7.51 8.73
C ASN A 60 -9.41 7.30 9.07
N HIS A 61 -8.92 7.93 10.14
CA HIS A 61 -7.61 7.60 10.71
C HIS A 61 -7.57 6.13 11.13
N MET A 62 -6.46 5.46 10.85
CA MET A 62 -6.29 4.05 11.13
C MET A 62 -5.32 3.85 12.28
N ARG A 63 -5.56 2.80 13.07
CA ARG A 63 -4.65 2.41 14.16
C ARG A 63 -3.63 1.41 13.66
N PHE A 64 -2.39 1.52 14.12
CA PHE A 64 -1.37 0.50 13.88
C PHE A 64 -1.85 -0.84 14.47
N ASN A 65 -1.69 -1.92 13.70
CA ASN A 65 -2.09 -3.26 14.10
C ASN A 65 -0.91 -4.24 14.13
N GLY A 66 0.02 -4.10 13.20
CA GLY A 66 1.15 -5.03 13.13
C GLY A 66 2.01 -4.79 11.90
N ARG A 67 2.76 -5.81 11.49
CA ARG A 67 3.63 -5.73 10.31
C ARG A 67 3.45 -6.96 9.43
N CYS A 68 3.63 -6.78 8.13
CA CYS A 68 3.73 -7.88 7.18
C CYS A 68 5.09 -7.89 6.49
N ARG A 69 5.49 -9.05 5.96
CA ARG A 69 6.68 -9.16 5.11
C ARG A 69 6.28 -9.00 3.65
N ARG A 70 7.13 -8.32 2.88
CA ARG A 70 7.01 -8.22 1.43
C ARG A 70 8.37 -8.40 0.79
N PHE A 71 8.40 -9.07 -0.35
CA PHE A 71 9.62 -9.31 -1.13
C PHE A 71 9.57 -8.45 -2.39
N VAL A 72 10.61 -7.65 -2.63
CA VAL A 72 10.67 -6.71 -3.75
C VAL A 72 12.05 -6.78 -4.39
N PHE A 73 12.11 -6.84 -5.72
CA PHE A 73 13.34 -6.63 -6.48
C PHE A 73 13.61 -5.13 -6.64
N ARG A 74 14.86 -4.74 -6.40
CA ARG A 74 15.36 -3.36 -6.55
C ARG A 74 16.39 -3.33 -7.67
N GLU A 75 16.59 -2.15 -8.24
CA GLU A 75 17.41 -1.92 -9.44
C GLU A 75 18.84 -2.41 -9.25
N ASN A 76 19.37 -2.23 -8.04
CA ASN A 76 20.75 -2.54 -7.68
C ASN A 76 20.91 -3.93 -7.03
N SER A 77 19.87 -4.77 -7.05
CA SER A 77 19.88 -6.06 -6.37
C SER A 77 19.46 -7.20 -7.30
N ARG A 78 20.35 -8.20 -7.41
CA ARG A 78 20.05 -9.46 -8.11
C ARG A 78 19.14 -10.39 -7.30
N LYS A 79 18.78 -10.02 -6.07
CA LYS A 79 17.92 -10.82 -5.18
C LYS A 79 16.74 -10.01 -4.66
N ARG A 80 15.65 -10.71 -4.34
CA ARG A 80 14.52 -10.09 -3.64
C ARG A 80 14.96 -9.63 -2.25
N GLU A 81 14.78 -8.35 -1.98
CA GLU A 81 14.96 -7.79 -0.65
C GLU A 81 13.68 -8.00 0.17
N LYS A 82 13.85 -8.29 1.46
CA LYS A 82 12.75 -8.47 2.40
C LYS A 82 12.45 -7.13 3.08
N TYR A 83 11.20 -6.70 2.97
CA TYR A 83 10.69 -5.49 3.60
C TYR A 83 9.69 -5.85 4.70
N SER A 84 9.79 -5.17 5.84
CA SER A 84 8.77 -5.15 6.87
C SER A 84 7.92 -3.90 6.70
N MET A 85 6.63 -4.07 6.45
CA MET A 85 5.68 -2.99 6.19
C MET A 85 4.64 -2.95 7.30
N ARG A 86 4.17 -1.75 7.66
CA ARG A 86 3.13 -1.61 8.69
C ARG A 86 1.77 -2.05 8.14
N VAL A 87 0.96 -2.63 9.00
CA VAL A 87 -0.43 -3.00 8.77
C VAL A 87 -1.26 -2.19 9.74
N PHE A 88 -2.28 -1.53 9.22
CA PHE A 88 -3.21 -0.71 9.96
C PHE A 88 -4.59 -1.32 9.94
N TYR A 89 -5.37 -1.07 10.99
CA TYR A 89 -6.78 -1.42 11.06
C TYR A 89 -7.62 -0.15 11.02
N CYS A 90 -8.63 -0.12 10.16
CA CYS A 90 -9.60 0.96 10.13
C CYS A 90 -10.86 0.55 10.89
N SER A 91 -11.25 1.33 11.90
CA SER A 91 -12.48 1.08 12.68
C SER A 91 -13.77 1.45 11.96
N LYS A 92 -13.70 2.14 10.80
CA LYS A 92 -14.88 2.56 10.04
C LYS A 92 -15.20 1.62 8.88
N CYS A 93 -14.20 1.21 8.09
CA CYS A 93 -14.41 0.21 7.04
C CYS A 93 -14.23 -1.23 7.53
N TYR A 94 -13.74 -1.44 8.77
CA TYR A 94 -13.50 -2.75 9.39
C TYR A 94 -12.45 -3.62 8.69
N HIS A 95 -11.61 -3.04 7.83
CA HIS A 95 -10.57 -3.75 7.09
C HIS A 95 -9.16 -3.43 7.58
N TYR A 96 -8.24 -4.32 7.23
CA TYR A 96 -6.81 -4.11 7.36
C TYR A 96 -6.22 -3.51 6.08
N HIS A 97 -5.35 -2.52 6.25
CA HIS A 97 -4.68 -1.79 5.19
C HIS A 97 -3.16 -1.93 5.33
N ARG A 98 -2.47 -2.30 4.24
CA ARG A 98 -1.01 -2.34 4.23
C ARG A 98 -0.45 -1.00 3.80
N GLU A 99 0.46 -0.46 4.60
CA GLU A 99 1.28 0.68 4.22
C GLU A 99 2.39 0.22 3.26
N LEU A 100 2.51 0.85 2.11
CA LEU A 100 3.61 0.64 1.18
C LEU A 100 4.41 1.92 0.98
N PRO A 101 5.74 1.86 0.88
CA PRO A 101 6.49 2.96 0.35
C PRO A 101 6.24 3.09 -1.16
N ASP A 102 6.31 4.31 -1.69
CA ASP A 102 5.97 4.64 -3.07
C ASP A 102 6.83 4.01 -4.17
N PHE A 103 7.98 3.42 -3.84
CA PHE A 103 8.73 2.59 -4.78
C PHE A 103 8.11 1.20 -4.97
N VAL A 104 7.05 0.85 -4.23
CA VAL A 104 6.39 -0.47 -4.29
C VAL A 104 4.98 -0.35 -4.86
N VAL A 105 4.79 -0.88 -6.06
CA VAL A 105 3.47 -0.97 -6.70
C VAL A 105 2.64 -2.09 -6.04
N PRO A 106 1.36 -1.89 -5.66
CA PRO A 106 0.51 -2.92 -5.08
C PRO A 106 0.52 -4.23 -5.87
N PHE A 107 0.57 -5.36 -5.17
CA PHE A 107 0.60 -6.73 -5.72
C PHE A 107 1.75 -7.07 -6.68
N LYS A 108 2.63 -6.13 -7.02
CA LYS A 108 3.81 -6.37 -7.84
C LYS A 108 5.04 -6.72 -7.00
N HIS A 109 6.00 -7.40 -7.62
CA HIS A 109 7.23 -7.85 -6.98
C HIS A 109 8.49 -7.11 -7.47
N LEU A 110 8.39 -6.32 -8.54
CA LEU A 110 9.43 -5.39 -8.96
C LEU A 110 9.12 -4.00 -8.39
N SER A 111 10.15 -3.20 -8.14
CA SER A 111 9.99 -1.79 -7.79
C SER A 111 9.35 -1.01 -8.93
N ALA A 112 8.67 0.10 -8.60
CA ALA A 112 8.12 1.02 -9.59
C ALA A 112 9.18 1.52 -10.58
N LYS A 113 10.43 1.69 -10.15
CA LYS A 113 11.53 2.13 -11.00
C LYS A 113 12.00 1.05 -11.97
N ILE A 114 12.00 -0.24 -11.60
CA ILE A 114 12.20 -1.33 -12.57
C ILE A 114 11.05 -1.38 -13.59
N TYR A 115 9.80 -1.24 -13.14
CA TYR A 115 8.64 -1.18 -14.05
C TYR A 115 8.78 -0.06 -15.08
N ALA A 116 9.18 1.13 -14.64
CA ALA A 116 9.43 2.26 -15.52
C ALA A 116 10.60 2.01 -16.49
N ALA A 117 11.75 1.52 -15.98
CA ALA A 117 12.91 1.22 -16.80
C ALA A 117 12.60 0.25 -17.95
N ILE A 118 11.86 -0.83 -17.68
CA ILE A 118 11.43 -1.78 -18.71
C ILE A 118 10.55 -1.10 -19.77
N CYS A 119 9.69 -0.17 -19.35
CA CYS A 119 8.85 0.60 -20.28
C CYS A 119 9.67 1.57 -21.14
N ASP A 120 10.77 2.10 -20.58
CA ASP A 120 11.75 2.97 -21.24
C ASP A 120 12.81 2.18 -22.03
N ALA A 121 12.55 0.90 -22.31
CA ALA A 121 13.43 -0.01 -23.04
C ALA A 121 14.79 -0.31 -22.37
N ILE A 122 14.89 -0.12 -21.06
CA ILE A 122 16.03 -0.51 -20.22
C ILE A 122 15.64 -1.81 -19.50
N ASN A 123 15.89 -2.97 -20.13
CA ASN A 123 15.52 -4.28 -19.60
C ASN A 123 16.71 -5.22 -19.40
N GLU A 124 17.19 -5.29 -18.16
CA GLU A 124 18.17 -6.29 -17.70
C GLU A 124 17.57 -7.24 -16.65
N PHE A 125 16.24 -7.16 -16.43
CA PHE A 125 15.59 -7.72 -15.24
C PHE A 125 14.76 -8.97 -15.54
N VAL A 126 14.17 -9.05 -16.74
CA VAL A 126 13.21 -10.09 -17.11
C VAL A 126 13.38 -10.49 -18.59
N ASP A 127 12.79 -11.62 -18.97
CA ASP A 127 12.71 -12.04 -20.38
C ASP A 127 11.84 -11.11 -21.24
N ASP A 128 11.98 -11.18 -22.56
CA ASP A 128 11.30 -10.29 -23.50
C ASP A 128 9.77 -10.37 -23.43
N HIS A 129 9.19 -11.55 -23.19
CA HIS A 129 7.75 -11.70 -23.06
C HIS A 129 7.24 -11.01 -21.79
N SER A 130 7.94 -11.20 -20.67
CA SER A 130 7.68 -10.48 -19.42
C SER A 130 7.83 -8.98 -19.59
N ALA A 131 8.88 -8.52 -20.26
CA ALA A 131 9.13 -7.10 -20.55
C ALA A 131 7.98 -6.48 -21.35
N ALA A 132 7.54 -7.14 -22.42
CA ALA A 132 6.42 -6.68 -23.23
C ALA A 132 5.10 -6.59 -22.43
N ARG A 133 4.83 -7.56 -21.55
CA ARG A 133 3.65 -7.53 -20.65
C ARG A 133 3.74 -6.38 -19.65
N ILE A 134 4.91 -6.17 -19.07
CA ILE A 134 5.18 -5.08 -18.12
C ILE A 134 4.98 -3.73 -18.80
N CYS A 135 5.60 -3.51 -19.97
CA CYS A 135 5.47 -2.27 -20.74
C CYS A 135 4.00 -1.99 -21.11
N ARG A 136 3.24 -3.00 -21.56
CA ARG A 136 1.79 -2.84 -21.79
C ARG A 136 1.03 -2.43 -20.54
N TRP A 137 1.32 -3.05 -19.39
CA TRP A 137 0.70 -2.70 -18.13
C TRP A 137 1.04 -1.27 -17.69
N VAL A 138 2.31 -0.87 -17.78
CA VAL A 138 2.75 0.49 -17.42
C VAL A 138 2.05 1.52 -18.31
N LYS A 139 2.07 1.37 -19.64
CA LYS A 139 1.40 2.29 -20.57
C LYS A 139 -0.09 2.40 -20.29
N GLY A 140 -0.77 1.28 -20.07
CA GLY A 140 -2.19 1.27 -19.72
C GLY A 140 -2.46 1.97 -18.38
N PHE A 141 -1.63 1.70 -17.37
CA PHE A 141 -1.76 2.32 -16.06
C PHE A 141 -1.47 3.82 -16.10
N LEU A 142 -0.49 4.27 -16.90
CA LEU A 142 -0.20 5.68 -17.09
C LEU A 142 -1.38 6.42 -17.75
N ALA A 143 -2.00 5.83 -18.77
CA ALA A 143 -3.20 6.41 -19.37
C ALA A 143 -4.37 6.50 -18.37
N PHE A 144 -4.60 5.44 -17.59
CA PHE A 144 -5.61 5.43 -16.53
C PHE A 144 -5.32 6.48 -15.44
N GLY A 145 -4.10 6.49 -14.89
CA GLY A 145 -3.69 7.44 -13.87
C GLY A 145 -3.76 8.89 -14.34
N ALA A 146 -3.43 9.16 -15.61
CA ALA A 146 -3.58 10.50 -16.19
C ALA A 146 -5.05 10.95 -16.25
N ALA A 147 -5.98 10.04 -16.55
CA ALA A 147 -7.41 10.34 -16.52
C ALA A 147 -7.89 10.64 -15.09
N ILE A 148 -7.47 9.85 -14.11
CA ILE A 148 -7.78 10.07 -12.69
C ILE A 148 -7.23 11.40 -12.20
N VAL A 149 -5.95 11.68 -12.45
CA VAL A 149 -5.30 12.94 -12.06
C VAL A 149 -5.97 14.13 -12.73
N ARG A 150 -6.35 14.04 -14.01
CA ARG A 150 -7.10 15.10 -14.69
C ARG A 150 -8.44 15.36 -14.03
N ARG A 151 -9.19 14.32 -13.67
CA ARG A 151 -10.47 14.43 -12.96
C ARG A 151 -10.27 15.09 -11.59
N LEU A 152 -9.32 14.60 -10.80
CA LEU A 152 -9.03 15.13 -9.47
C LEU A 152 -8.54 16.58 -9.49
N LYS A 153 -7.80 17.01 -10.53
CA LYS A 153 -7.41 18.43 -10.68
C LYS A 153 -8.63 19.35 -10.78
N LEU A 154 -9.75 18.87 -11.29
CA LEU A 154 -10.99 19.64 -11.42
C LEU A 154 -11.86 19.54 -10.16
N GLU A 155 -12.03 18.33 -9.62
CA GLU A 155 -12.93 18.06 -8.49
C GLU A 155 -12.30 18.38 -7.13
N HIS A 156 -11.01 18.09 -6.98
CA HIS A 156 -10.28 18.08 -5.71
C HIS A 156 -8.83 18.54 -5.91
N PRO A 157 -8.57 19.78 -6.34
CA PRO A 157 -7.24 20.25 -6.74
C PRO A 157 -6.18 20.12 -5.63
N THR A 158 -6.59 20.16 -4.36
CA THR A 158 -5.69 20.00 -3.20
C THR A 158 -5.16 18.58 -3.01
N LEU A 159 -5.76 17.57 -3.65
CA LEU A 159 -5.32 16.17 -3.60
C LEU A 159 -4.24 15.83 -4.64
N VAL A 160 -3.94 16.78 -5.55
CA VAL A 160 -3.00 16.57 -6.66
C VAL A 160 -1.79 17.48 -6.44
N THR A 161 -0.59 16.90 -6.51
CA THR A 161 0.66 17.66 -6.48
C THR A 161 1.29 17.72 -7.87
N ASN A 162 2.23 18.64 -8.06
CA ASN A 162 3.08 18.63 -9.25
C ASN A 162 3.97 17.38 -9.24
N TYR A 163 4.23 16.83 -10.43
CA TYR A 163 5.10 15.69 -10.67
C TYR A 163 5.83 15.90 -12.00
N ASP A 164 6.98 15.25 -12.18
CA ASP A 164 7.71 15.30 -13.46
C ASP A 164 7.08 14.32 -14.45
N SER A 165 6.39 14.86 -15.47
CA SER A 165 5.75 14.09 -16.52
C SER A 165 6.73 13.58 -17.59
N ASN A 166 7.98 14.03 -17.59
CA ASN A 166 9.00 13.58 -18.54
C ASN A 166 9.71 12.31 -18.08
N SER A 167 9.60 11.99 -16.79
CA SER A 167 10.13 10.77 -16.18
C SER A 167 9.01 9.73 -16.04
N THR A 168 9.13 8.60 -16.74
CA THR A 168 8.22 7.45 -16.61
C THR A 168 8.18 6.97 -15.16
N TRP A 169 9.32 6.97 -14.47
CA TRP A 169 9.41 6.58 -13.07
C TRP A 169 8.64 7.53 -12.14
N ASP A 170 8.88 8.83 -12.24
CA ASP A 170 8.21 9.80 -11.37
C ASP A 170 6.71 9.85 -11.63
N THR A 171 6.31 9.78 -12.90
CA THR A 171 4.90 9.69 -13.29
C THR A 171 4.25 8.42 -12.74
N LEU A 172 4.88 7.25 -12.93
CA LEU A 172 4.34 5.98 -12.44
C LEU A 172 4.22 5.96 -10.92
N ARG A 173 5.29 6.35 -10.21
CA ARG A 173 5.33 6.45 -8.75
C ARG A 173 4.22 7.36 -8.22
N TYR A 174 4.06 8.53 -8.85
CA TYR A 174 3.04 9.50 -8.48
C TYR A 174 1.62 8.97 -8.73
N PHE A 175 1.34 8.42 -9.92
CA PHE A 175 0.02 7.88 -10.24
C PHE A 175 -0.35 6.68 -9.36
N VAL A 176 0.60 5.79 -9.07
CA VAL A 176 0.38 4.69 -8.12
C VAL A 176 -0.05 5.26 -6.76
N ARG A 177 0.65 6.28 -6.24
CA ARG A 177 0.29 6.90 -4.97
C ARG A 177 -1.12 7.47 -4.99
N VAL A 178 -1.45 8.29 -5.99
CA VAL A 178 -2.77 8.94 -6.10
C VAL A 178 -3.87 7.89 -6.20
N VAL A 179 -3.80 7.00 -7.18
CA VAL A 179 -4.82 5.98 -7.47
C VAL A 179 -5.09 5.09 -6.26
N VAL A 180 -4.03 4.66 -5.56
CA VAL A 180 -4.17 3.79 -4.39
C VAL A 180 -4.79 4.55 -3.22
N ASN A 181 -4.33 5.77 -2.95
CA ASN A 181 -4.76 6.51 -1.76
C ASN A 181 -6.19 7.05 -1.86
N ILE A 182 -6.72 7.22 -3.07
CA ILE A 182 -8.14 7.55 -3.30
C ILE A 182 -9.04 6.30 -3.36
N GLY A 183 -8.48 5.10 -3.18
CA GLY A 183 -9.25 3.86 -3.20
C GLY A 183 -9.68 3.39 -4.60
N GLU A 184 -9.06 3.90 -5.68
CA GLU A 184 -9.39 3.53 -7.06
C GLU A 184 -8.42 2.51 -7.67
N TRP A 185 -7.62 1.85 -6.83
CA TRP A 185 -6.82 0.73 -7.27
C TRP A 185 -7.70 -0.45 -7.68
N LYS A 186 -7.65 -0.84 -8.96
CA LYS A 186 -8.39 -1.95 -9.57
C LYS A 186 -7.45 -3.04 -10.07
#